data_AF-A0AA36H5U1-F1
#
_entry.id   AF-A0AA36H5U1-F1
#
_cell.length_a   1.000
_cell.length_b   1.000
_cell.length_c   1.000
_cell.angle_alpha   90.00
_cell.angle_beta   90.00
_cell.angle_gamma   90.00
#
_symmetry.space_group_name_H-M   'P 1'
#
loop_
_entity.id
_entity.type
_entity.pdbx_description
1 polymer ?
#
loop_
_entity_poly.entity_id
_entity_poly.type
_entity_poly.pdbx_seq_one_letter_code
_entity_poly.pdbx_strand_id
1 'polypeptide(L)'
;MSGRGGGKSKSGGKIKSRSSRAGLQFPVGRVHRQLRKGNYASHIGVLELAGNAARDNKKTRINPRHIQLAVRNDEELNRLLSGVTIAQGGVLPNIQAVLLPKKTAAEAK
;
A
#
# COMPACT_ATOMS: atom_id res chain seq x y z
N MET A 1 29.16 24.39 -32.34
CA MET A 1 30.09 23.60 -31.50
C MET A 1 29.28 22.86 -30.44
N SER A 2 29.58 21.57 -30.26
CA SER A 2 29.31 20.69 -29.10
C SER A 2 27.94 20.77 -28.40
N GLY A 3 27.11 19.73 -28.32
CA GLY A 3 27.37 18.31 -28.49
C GLY A 3 26.28 17.55 -27.72
N ARG A 4 25.54 16.71 -28.43
CA ARG A 4 24.62 15.72 -27.88
C ARG A 4 25.40 14.74 -26.99
N GLY A 5 25.05 14.66 -25.71
CA GLY A 5 25.45 13.56 -24.82
C GLY A 5 24.38 12.47 -24.81
N GLY A 6 24.40 11.61 -25.82
CA GLY A 6 23.51 10.45 -25.93
C GLY A 6 24.04 9.24 -25.14
N GLY A 7 23.29 8.80 -24.14
CA GLY A 7 23.39 7.43 -23.62
C GLY A 7 22.64 6.48 -24.54
N LYS A 8 23.38 5.67 -25.30
CA LYS A 8 22.84 4.56 -26.13
C LYS A 8 22.20 3.49 -25.23
N SER A 9 20.97 3.09 -25.53
CA SER A 9 20.58 1.69 -25.44
C SER A 9 19.96 1.25 -26.77
N LYS A 10 20.61 0.28 -27.42
CA LYS A 10 20.14 -0.40 -28.61
C LYS A 10 19.00 -1.36 -28.22
N SER A 11 17.88 -1.31 -28.93
CA SER A 11 17.21 -2.49 -29.54
C SER A 11 15.83 -2.10 -30.07
N GLY A 12 15.65 -2.29 -31.38
CA GLY A 12 14.41 -2.03 -32.10
C GLY A 12 13.37 -3.13 -31.85
N GLY A 13 12.62 -2.98 -30.77
CA GLY A 13 11.35 -3.66 -30.55
C GLY A 13 10.31 -2.66 -30.04
N LYS A 14 9.03 -2.82 -30.37
CA LYS A 14 7.97 -1.93 -29.86
C LYS A 14 8.04 -1.89 -28.33
N ILE A 15 8.53 -0.79 -27.75
CA ILE A 15 8.67 -0.63 -26.31
C ILE A 15 7.26 -0.54 -25.73
N LYS A 16 6.75 -1.67 -25.21
CA LYS A 16 5.48 -1.68 -24.48
C LYS A 16 5.65 -0.82 -23.23
N SER A 17 4.82 0.23 -23.12
CA SER A 17 4.83 1.12 -21.96
C SER A 17 4.52 0.34 -20.68
N ARG A 18 5.02 0.79 -19.54
CA ARG A 18 4.72 0.16 -18.24
C ARG A 18 3.21 0.09 -17.97
N SER A 19 2.45 1.08 -18.43
CA SER A 19 0.98 1.06 -18.41
C SER A 19 0.40 -0.06 -19.28
N SER A 20 0.86 -0.19 -20.52
CA SER A 20 0.42 -1.23 -21.45
C SER A 20 0.76 -2.64 -20.97
N ARG A 21 1.89 -2.83 -20.28
CA ARG A 21 2.25 -4.12 -19.66
C ARG A 21 1.38 -4.45 -18.45
N ALA A 22 0.97 -3.45 -17.69
CA ALA A 22 0.12 -3.62 -16.51
C ALA A 22 -1.38 -3.70 -16.84
N GLY A 23 -1.78 -3.42 -18.10
CA GLY A 23 -3.20 -3.37 -18.50
C GLY A 23 -3.95 -2.16 -17.92
N LEU A 24 -3.24 -1.11 -17.52
CA LEU A 24 -3.80 0.04 -16.82
C LEU A 24 -3.90 1.25 -17.75
N GLN A 25 -5.03 1.95 -17.71
CA GLN A 25 -5.27 3.17 -18.51
C GLN A 25 -4.44 4.36 -18.05
N PHE A 26 -4.10 4.43 -16.76
CA PHE A 26 -3.35 5.56 -16.20
C PHE A 26 -1.83 5.40 -16.36
N PRO A 27 -1.05 6.50 -16.36
CA PRO A 27 0.37 6.51 -16.70
C PRO A 27 1.26 6.01 -15.54
N VAL A 28 1.40 4.68 -15.41
CA VAL A 28 2.21 3.98 -14.41
C VAL A 28 3.64 4.52 -14.32
N GLY A 29 4.27 4.82 -15.45
CA GLY A 29 5.63 5.38 -15.47
C GLY A 29 5.73 6.80 -14.88
N ARG A 30 4.68 7.61 -15.04
CA ARG A 30 4.61 8.97 -14.49
C ARG A 30 4.37 8.95 -12.99
N VAL A 31 3.42 8.12 -12.53
CA VAL A 31 3.12 7.91 -11.11
C VAL A 31 4.36 7.41 -10.39
N HIS A 32 5.03 6.38 -10.92
CA HIS A 32 6.27 5.86 -10.35
C HIS A 32 7.42 6.88 -10.29
N ARG A 33 7.48 7.82 -11.24
CA ARG A 33 8.48 8.90 -11.21
C ARG A 33 8.13 9.95 -10.14
N GLN A 34 6.87 10.36 -10.04
CA GLN A 34 6.43 11.35 -9.06
C GLN A 34 6.65 10.84 -7.64
N LEU A 35 6.34 9.57 -7.40
CA LEU A 35 6.52 8.94 -6.09
C LEU A 35 8.00 8.83 -5.68
N ARG A 36 8.93 8.60 -6.63
CA ARG A 36 10.38 8.61 -6.34
C ARG A 36 10.95 10.01 -6.18
N LYS A 37 10.45 11.00 -6.93
CA LYS A 37 10.96 12.38 -6.86
C LYS A 37 10.71 13.04 -5.50
N GLY A 38 9.63 12.68 -4.82
CA GLY A 38 9.36 13.19 -3.47
C GLY A 38 9.82 12.29 -2.34
N ASN A 39 10.60 11.23 -2.62
CA ASN A 39 11.17 10.32 -1.62
C ASN A 39 10.14 9.78 -0.60
N TYR A 40 8.89 9.57 -1.04
CA TYR A 40 7.76 9.37 -0.12
C TYR A 40 7.75 8.02 0.61
N ALA A 41 8.34 6.97 0.01
CA ALA A 41 8.52 5.66 0.64
C ALA A 41 9.55 4.82 -0.15
N SER A 42 10.28 3.96 0.55
CA SER A 42 11.16 2.93 -0.03
C SER A 42 10.37 1.87 -0.81
N HIS A 43 9.12 1.61 -0.40
CA HIS A 43 8.17 0.69 -1.03
C HIS A 43 6.77 1.34 -1.18
N ILE A 44 6.25 1.44 -2.41
CA ILE A 44 4.91 1.98 -2.69
C ILE A 44 3.91 0.82 -2.60
N GLY A 45 3.65 0.36 -1.38
CA GLY A 45 2.96 -0.91 -1.12
C GLY A 45 1.53 -0.81 -0.60
N VAL A 46 0.88 0.35 -0.54
CA VAL A 46 -0.47 0.47 0.08
C VAL A 46 -1.49 -0.47 -0.59
N LEU A 47 -1.44 -0.59 -1.92
CA LEU A 47 -2.32 -1.49 -2.68
C LEU A 47 -1.99 -2.98 -2.48
N GLU A 48 -0.72 -3.31 -2.26
CA GLU A 48 -0.29 -4.68 -1.97
C GLU A 48 -0.75 -5.10 -0.58
N LEU A 49 -0.46 -4.28 0.43
CA LEU A 49 -0.88 -4.52 1.81
C LEU A 49 -2.42 -4.51 1.95
N ALA A 50 -3.11 -3.58 1.28
CA ALA A 50 -4.58 -3.57 1.26
C ALA A 50 -5.15 -4.75 0.47
N GLY A 51 -4.44 -5.25 -0.54
CA GLY A 51 -4.78 -6.47 -1.28
C GLY A 51 -4.67 -7.72 -0.42
N ASN A 52 -3.60 -7.83 0.37
CA ASN A 52 -3.40 -8.90 1.34
C ASN A 52 -4.50 -8.84 2.42
N ALA A 53 -4.74 -7.66 3.01
CA ALA A 53 -5.81 -7.47 3.97
C ALA A 53 -7.21 -7.82 3.40
N ALA A 54 -7.46 -7.56 2.12
CA ALA A 54 -8.71 -7.97 1.46
C ALA A 54 -8.84 -9.49 1.37
N ARG A 55 -7.75 -10.17 0.97
CA ARG A 55 -7.67 -11.64 0.89
C ARG A 55 -7.84 -12.31 2.26
N ASP A 56 -7.23 -11.76 3.30
CA ASP A 56 -7.37 -12.26 4.68
C ASP A 56 -8.82 -12.16 5.16
N ASN A 57 -9.52 -11.10 4.75
CA ASN A 57 -10.95 -10.92 4.98
C ASN A 57 -11.84 -11.70 3.98
N LYS A 58 -11.26 -12.60 3.18
CA LYS A 58 -11.94 -13.43 2.17
C LYS A 58 -12.75 -12.60 1.15
N LYS A 59 -12.26 -11.40 0.82
CA LYS A 59 -12.89 -10.47 -0.13
C LYS A 59 -12.01 -10.27 -1.34
N THR A 60 -12.62 -10.28 -2.52
CA THR A 60 -11.94 -10.03 -3.80
C THR A 60 -11.78 -8.54 -4.12
N ARG A 61 -12.61 -7.68 -3.50
CA ARG A 61 -12.59 -6.23 -3.68
C ARG A 61 -11.96 -5.54 -2.47
N ILE A 62 -11.08 -4.58 -2.74
CA ILE A 62 -10.50 -3.71 -1.73
C ILE A 62 -11.56 -2.68 -1.29
N ASN A 63 -11.89 -2.68 0.00
CA ASN A 63 -12.79 -1.72 0.64
C ASN A 63 -11.97 -0.76 1.52
N PRO A 64 -12.52 0.41 1.91
CA PRO A 64 -11.80 1.36 2.77
C PRO A 64 -11.26 0.76 4.08
N ARG A 65 -11.94 -0.23 4.65
CA ARG A 65 -11.44 -0.99 5.81
C ARG A 65 -10.13 -1.72 5.55
N HIS A 66 -9.93 -2.31 4.36
CA HIS A 66 -8.66 -2.99 4.05
C HIS A 66 -7.51 -1.99 3.92
N ILE A 67 -7.80 -0.79 3.40
CA ILE A 67 -6.81 0.31 3.33
C ILE A 67 -6.46 0.77 4.74
N GLN A 68 -7.45 0.97 5.60
CA GLN A 68 -7.22 1.34 7.00
C GLN A 68 -6.40 0.29 7.75
N LEU A 69 -6.71 -1.00 7.59
CA LEU A 69 -5.94 -2.08 8.21
C LEU A 69 -4.50 -2.11 7.69
N ALA A 70 -4.29 -1.96 6.39
CA ALA A 70 -2.96 -1.92 5.79
C ALA A 70 -2.13 -0.73 6.31
N VAL A 71 -2.72 0.46 6.38
CA VAL A 71 -2.05 1.68 6.82
C VAL A 71 -1.74 1.66 8.32
N ARG A 72 -2.65 1.15 9.15
CA ARG A 72 -2.48 1.19 10.62
C ARG A 72 -1.65 0.03 11.16
N ASN A 73 -1.52 -1.08 10.42
CA ASN A 73 -0.62 -2.19 10.79
C ASN A 73 0.83 -1.97 10.36
N ASP A 74 1.08 -1.12 9.35
CA ASP A 74 2.43 -0.82 8.89
C ASP A 74 2.98 0.42 9.59
N GLU A 75 4.17 0.31 10.18
CA GLU A 75 4.76 1.39 10.97
C GLU A 75 5.11 2.62 10.13
N GLU A 76 5.62 2.43 8.91
CA GLU A 76 6.03 3.52 8.03
C GLU A 76 4.80 4.28 7.52
N LEU A 77 3.78 3.55 7.06
CA LEU A 77 2.54 4.13 6.58
C LEU A 77 1.72 4.79 7.69
N ASN A 78 1.72 4.23 8.90
CA ASN A 78 1.01 4.82 10.03
C ASN A 78 1.65 6.14 10.48
N ARG A 79 2.99 6.23 10.47
CA ARG A 79 3.71 7.49 10.76
C ARG A 79 3.43 8.52 9.66
N LEU A 80 3.54 8.11 8.40
CA LEU A 80 3.33 8.97 7.24
C LEU A 80 1.89 9.52 7.15
N LEU A 81 0.90 8.72 7.52
CA LEU A 81 -0.53 9.05 7.44
C LEU A 81 -1.17 9.28 8.81
N SER A 82 -0.38 9.68 9.81
CA SER A 82 -0.84 9.88 11.19
C SER A 82 -2.02 10.85 11.29
N GLY A 83 -1.98 11.97 10.56
CA GLY A 83 -3.03 13.00 10.52
C GLY A 83 -4.15 12.76 9.50
N VAL A 84 -4.12 11.65 8.74
CA VAL A 84 -5.09 11.40 7.67
C VAL A 84 -6.26 10.56 8.20
N THR A 85 -7.48 11.03 7.96
CA THR A 85 -8.70 10.27 8.22
C THR A 85 -9.11 9.49 6.98
N ILE A 86 -9.19 8.15 7.10
CA ILE A 86 -9.72 7.29 6.03
C ILE A 86 -11.23 7.09 6.26
N ALA A 87 -12.04 7.74 5.42
CA ALA A 87 -13.49 7.59 5.47
C ALA A 87 -13.90 6.12 5.32
N GLN A 88 -14.88 5.67 6.11
CA GLN A 88 -15.40 4.29 6.10
C GLN A 88 -14.37 3.18 6.42
N GLY A 89 -13.19 3.54 6.96
CA GLY A 89 -12.15 2.57 7.35
C GLY A 89 -12.38 1.87 8.70
N GLY A 90 -13.06 2.57 9.63
CA GLY A 90 -13.17 2.16 11.03
C GLY A 90 -11.81 2.16 11.75
N VAL A 91 -11.69 1.36 12.81
CA VAL A 91 -10.47 1.27 13.62
C VAL A 91 -9.90 -0.15 13.70
N LEU A 92 -8.63 -0.24 14.08
CA LEU A 92 -7.97 -1.51 14.36
C LEU A 92 -8.62 -2.13 15.62
N PRO A 93 -9.00 -3.42 15.60
CA PRO A 93 -9.53 -4.08 16.79
C PRO A 93 -8.49 -4.09 17.91
N ASN A 94 -8.79 -3.43 19.02
CA ASN A 94 -7.96 -3.43 20.22
C ASN A 94 -8.84 -3.28 21.46
N ILE A 95 -8.68 -4.14 22.45
CA ILE A 95 -9.39 -4.08 23.73
C ILE A 95 -8.33 -3.96 24.82
N GLN A 96 -8.43 -2.90 25.63
CA GLN A 96 -7.53 -2.70 26.76
C GLN A 96 -7.71 -3.83 27.78
N ALA A 97 -6.61 -4.36 28.32
CA ALA A 97 -6.64 -5.51 29.24
C ALA A 97 -7.52 -5.27 30.49
N VAL A 98 -7.64 -4.01 30.92
CA VAL A 98 -8.52 -3.60 32.03
C VAL A 98 -10.01 -3.83 31.75
N LEU A 99 -10.40 -3.83 30.48
CA LEU A 99 -11.78 -4.04 30.03
C LEU A 99 -12.10 -5.52 29.81
N LEU A 100 -11.07 -6.39 29.83
CA LEU A 100 -11.32 -7.82 29.75
C LEU A 100 -11.92 -8.30 31.08
N PRO A 101 -12.89 -9.24 31.02
CA PRO A 101 -13.37 -9.89 32.22
C PRO A 101 -12.17 -10.46 33.00
N LYS A 102 -12.13 -10.24 34.32
CA LYS A 102 -11.14 -10.91 35.15
C LYS A 102 -11.32 -12.41 34.97
N LYS A 103 -10.27 -13.12 34.53
CA LYS A 103 -10.26 -14.59 34.51
C LYS A 103 -10.45 -15.08 35.95
N THR A 104 -11.69 -15.37 36.34
CA THR A 104 -11.94 -16.40 37.34
C THR A 104 -11.56 -17.72 36.68
N ALA A 105 -10.66 -18.48 37.31
CA ALA A 105 -10.12 -19.72 36.78
C ALA A 105 -11.22 -20.61 36.18
N ALA A 106 -11.27 -20.71 34.85
CA ALA A 106 -12.18 -21.60 34.15
C ALA A 106 -11.40 -22.87 33.78
N GLU A 107 -11.69 -23.91 34.57
CA GLU A 107 -11.69 -25.34 34.27
C GLU A 107 -10.58 -25.87 33.34
N ALA A 108 -9.58 -26.47 33.98
CA ALA A 108 -8.77 -27.52 33.35
C ALA A 108 -9.72 -28.67 32.95
N LYS A 109 -9.79 -28.95 31.65
CA LYS A 109 -10.31 -30.19 31.11
C LYS A 109 -9.35 -30.69 30.04
#